data_AF-A0A0B1SX90-F1
#
_entry.id   AF-A0A0B1SX90-F1
#
_cell.length_a   1.000
_cell.length_b   1.000
_cell.length_c   1.000
_cell.angle_alpha   90.00
_cell.angle_beta   90.00
_cell.angle_gamma   90.00
#
_symmetry.space_group_name_H-M   'P 1'
#
loop_
_entity.id
_entity.type
_entity.pdbx_description
1 polymer ?
#
loop_
_entity_poly.entity_id
_entity_poly.type
_entity_poly.pdbx_seq_one_letter_code
_entity_poly.pdbx_strand_id
1 'polypeptide(L)'
;VVDDIVDTGLTLSKLLHTLEGYGTKKVWTALLLSKRVPRKVDVDEDFVAFYIPDKFIVGYGLDYNQKFRDLNHICVMSPAGVAKYKNSG
;
A
#
# COMPACT_ATOMS: atom_id res chain seq x y z
N VAL A 1 -4.27 7.50 10.37
CA VAL A 1 -3.21 6.76 9.67
C VAL A 1 -3.24 7.18 8.22
N VAL A 2 -2.11 7.59 7.66
CA VAL A 2 -1.97 7.86 6.22
C VAL A 2 -1.07 6.77 5.66
N ASP A 3 -1.53 6.08 4.63
CA ASP A 3 -0.81 4.95 4.03
C ASP A 3 -0.83 5.04 2.50
N ASP A 4 0.22 4.53 1.85
CA ASP A 4 0.39 4.64 0.40
C ASP A 4 -0.45 3.60 -0.35
N ILE A 5 -0.51 2.35 0.14
CA ILE A 5 -1.28 1.27 -0.47
C ILE A 5 -1.76 0.23 0.55
N VAL A 6 -3.01 -0.21 0.39
CA VAL A 6 -3.51 -1.42 1.05
C VAL A 6 -3.71 -2.55 0.05
N ASP A 7 -3.11 -3.70 0.37
CA ASP A 7 -3.23 -4.96 -0.38
C ASP A 7 -3.97 -6.01 0.47
N THR A 8 -3.24 -6.81 1.25
CA THR A 8 -3.83 -7.89 2.05
C THR A 8 -4.57 -7.44 3.32
N GLY A 9 -4.38 -6.17 3.73
CA GLY A 9 -4.90 -5.60 4.98
C GLY A 9 -4.05 -5.86 6.24
N LEU A 10 -3.09 -6.79 6.20
CA LEU A 10 -2.33 -7.24 7.39
C LEU A 10 -1.52 -6.12 8.07
N THR A 11 -0.79 -5.33 7.29
CA THR A 11 0.06 -4.25 7.83
C THR A 11 -0.78 -3.19 8.52
N LEU A 12 -1.83 -2.71 7.85
CA LEU A 12 -2.72 -1.70 8.40
C LEU A 12 -3.45 -2.22 9.63
N SER A 13 -3.98 -3.45 9.60
CA SER A 13 -4.64 -4.09 10.74
C SER A 13 -3.73 -4.14 11.97
N LYS A 14 -2.46 -4.55 11.79
CA LYS A 14 -1.49 -4.59 12.90
C LYS A 14 -1.22 -3.21 13.49
N LEU A 15 -1.13 -2.18 12.65
CA LEU A 15 -0.94 -0.81 13.10
C LEU A 15 -2.17 -0.29 13.86
N LEU A 16 -3.38 -0.52 13.33
CA LEU A 16 -4.63 -0.11 13.98
C LEU A 16 -4.77 -0.77 15.36
N HIS A 17 -4.53 -2.09 15.45
CA HIS A 17 -4.53 -2.81 16.73
C HIS A 17 -3.49 -2.27 17.72
N THR A 18 -2.31 -1.89 17.23
CA THR A 18 -1.27 -1.27 18.07
C THR A 18 -1.75 0.07 18.65
N LEU A 19 -2.40 0.90 17.84
CA LEU A 19 -2.93 2.20 18.27
C LEU A 19 -4.10 2.04 19.26
N GLU A 20 -4.95 1.04 19.07
CA GLU A 20 -6.00 0.68 20.04
C GLU A 20 -5.40 0.31 21.41
N GLY A 21 -4.32 -0.48 21.41
CA GLY A 21 -3.59 -0.86 22.64
C GLY A 21 -3.04 0.34 23.43
N TYR A 22 -2.84 1.48 22.79
CA TYR A 22 -2.45 2.74 23.45
C TYR A 22 -3.64 3.58 23.95
N GLY A 23 -4.87 3.08 23.83
CA GLY A 23 -6.08 3.78 24.30
C GLY A 23 -6.53 4.89 23.35
N THR A 24 -6.21 4.80 22.06
CA THR A 24 -6.63 5.79 21.06
C THR A 24 -8.15 5.80 20.93
N LYS A 25 -8.78 6.96 21.16
CA LYS A 25 -10.26 7.10 21.16
C LYS A 25 -10.90 6.89 19.79
N LYS A 26 -10.21 7.30 18.73
CA LYS A 26 -10.65 7.14 17.35
C LYS A 26 -9.46 7.21 16.41
N VAL A 27 -9.44 6.31 15.43
CA VAL A 27 -8.47 6.31 14.33
C VAL A 27 -9.26 6.44 13.04
N TRP A 28 -8.73 7.23 12.10
CA TRP A 28 -9.22 7.31 10.72
C TRP A 28 -8.10 6.90 9.77
N THR A 29 -8.43 6.27 8.65
CA THR A 29 -7.48 5.85 7.61
C THR A 29 -7.63 6.70 6.35
N ALA A 30 -6.50 7.15 5.79
CA ALA A 30 -6.45 7.83 4.51
C ALA A 30 -5.46 7.09 3.60
N LEU A 31 -6.00 6.51 2.53
CA LEU A 31 -5.29 5.61 1.63
C LEU A 31 -5.18 6.27 0.25
N LEU A 32 -3.96 6.32 -0.28
CA LEU A 32 -3.79 6.70 -1.68
C LEU A 32 -4.35 5.59 -2.60
N LEU A 33 -3.95 4.34 -2.38
CA LEU A 33 -4.36 3.19 -3.19
C LEU A 33 -4.99 2.07 -2.34
N SER A 34 -6.10 1.51 -2.80
CA SER A 34 -6.71 0.30 -2.23
C SER A 34 -6.88 -0.75 -3.32
N LYS A 35 -6.22 -1.91 -3.20
CA LYS A 35 -6.35 -2.99 -4.18
C LYS A 35 -7.68 -3.70 -4.03
N ARG A 36 -8.35 -3.94 -5.17
CA ARG A 36 -9.55 -4.79 -5.29
C ARG A 36 -9.14 -6.26 -5.39
N VAL A 37 -8.68 -6.80 -4.27
CA VAL A 37 -8.28 -8.21 -4.11
C VAL A 37 -9.02 -8.84 -2.95
N PRO A 38 -9.17 -10.18 -2.93
CA PRO A 38 -9.56 -10.90 -1.73
C PRO A 38 -8.59 -10.57 -0.59
N ARG A 39 -9.10 -9.99 0.49
CA ARG A 39 -8.29 -9.61 1.65
C ARG A 39 -8.07 -10.79 2.58
N LYS A 40 -6.92 -10.80 3.25
CA LYS A 40 -6.67 -11.72 4.36
C LYS A 40 -7.36 -11.23 5.64
N VAL A 41 -7.44 -9.91 5.80
CA VAL A 41 -8.10 -9.25 6.92
C VAL A 41 -8.78 -7.99 6.40
N ASP A 42 -10.04 -7.81 6.78
CA ASP A 42 -10.78 -6.58 6.49
C ASP A 42 -10.31 -5.47 7.44
N VAL A 43 -10.18 -4.27 6.89
CA VAL A 43 -9.73 -3.08 7.61
C VAL A 43 -10.59 -1.91 7.18
N ASP A 44 -10.87 -0.99 8.10
CA ASP A 44 -11.65 0.21 7.80
C ASP A 44 -10.86 1.14 6.87
N GLU A 45 -11.47 1.50 5.74
CA GLU A 45 -10.92 2.39 4.72
C GLU A 45 -11.76 3.68 4.66
N ASP A 46 -11.54 4.60 5.60
CA ASP A 46 -12.40 5.78 5.75
C ASP A 46 -12.31 6.73 4.56
N PHE A 47 -11.10 6.93 4.04
CA PHE A 47 -10.83 7.78 2.89
C PHE A 47 -9.91 7.04 1.91
N VAL A 48 -10.43 6.76 0.71
CA VAL A 48 -9.67 6.11 -0.37
C VAL A 48 -9.64 7.04 -1.58
N ALA A 49 -8.45 7.38 -2.05
CA ALA A 49 -8.31 8.19 -3.27
C ALA A 49 -8.57 7.35 -4.53
N PHE A 50 -7.95 6.15 -4.63
CA PHE A 50 -8.15 5.27 -5.79
C PHE A 50 -8.28 3.80 -5.40
N TYR A 51 -9.29 3.15 -5.97
CA TYR A 51 -9.36 1.69 -5.99
C TYR A 51 -8.71 1.15 -7.27
N ILE A 52 -7.77 0.22 -7.12
CA ILE A 52 -6.96 -0.29 -8.24
C ILE A 52 -7.09 -1.82 -8.39
N PRO A 53 -6.87 -2.38 -9.60
CA PRO A 53 -6.82 -3.83 -9.79
C PRO A 53 -5.56 -4.43 -9.15
N ASP A 54 -5.49 -5.76 -9.09
CA ASP A 54 -4.30 -6.46 -8.63
C ASP A 54 -3.17 -6.41 -9.66
N LYS A 55 -2.39 -5.33 -9.59
CA LYS A 55 -1.18 -5.13 -10.38
C LYS A 55 -0.07 -4.68 -9.46
N PHE A 56 1.17 -4.99 -9.85
CA PHE A 56 2.34 -4.46 -9.14
C PHE A 56 2.60 -3.03 -9.61
N ILE A 57 2.57 -2.08 -8.67
CA ILE A 57 2.60 -0.64 -8.92
C ILE A 57 3.87 -0.03 -8.30
N VAL A 58 4.44 0.98 -8.95
CA VAL A 58 5.57 1.78 -8.46
C VAL A 58 5.38 3.26 -8.77
N GLY A 59 6.21 4.11 -8.17
CA GLY A 59 6.18 5.55 -8.36
C GLY A 59 5.34 6.27 -7.31
N TYR A 60 5.48 7.60 -7.27
CA TYR A 60 4.85 8.46 -6.27
C TYR A 60 5.17 8.02 -4.83
N GLY A 61 6.45 7.70 -4.57
CA GLY A 61 6.90 7.16 -3.29
C GLY A 61 6.81 5.63 -3.16
N LEU A 62 5.98 4.94 -3.95
CA LEU A 62 5.94 3.47 -4.00
C LEU A 62 7.20 2.93 -4.68
N ASP A 63 7.72 1.82 -4.18
CA ASP A 63 9.00 1.27 -4.63
C ASP A 63 8.96 -0.20 -5.05
N TYR A 64 10.01 -0.58 -5.78
CA TYR A 64 10.43 -1.97 -5.90
C TYR A 64 11.91 -2.07 -5.58
N ASN A 65 12.25 -2.73 -4.47
CA ASN A 65 13.62 -2.85 -3.98
C ASN A 65 14.35 -1.49 -3.91
N GLN A 66 13.69 -0.50 -3.31
CA GLN A 66 14.16 0.89 -3.15
C GLN A 66 14.33 1.67 -4.46
N LYS A 67 13.85 1.16 -5.60
CA LYS A 67 13.83 1.88 -6.88
C LYS A 67 12.47 2.49 -7.15
N PHE A 68 12.44 3.49 -8.05
CA PHE A 68 11.24 4.13 -8.60
C PHE A 68 10.48 5.07 -7.66
N ARG A 69 10.95 5.32 -6.43
CA ARG A 69 10.33 6.29 -5.50
C ARG A 69 10.26 7.71 -6.08
N ASP A 70 11.24 8.05 -6.91
CA ASP A 70 11.45 9.33 -7.58
C ASP A 70 10.63 9.52 -8.87
N LEU A 71 9.86 8.52 -9.28
CA LEU A 71 8.95 8.65 -10.41
C LEU A 71 7.69 9.43 -9.99
N ASN A 72 7.38 10.53 -10.66
CA ASN A 72 6.22 11.37 -10.31
C ASN A 72 4.85 10.73 -10.60
N HIS A 73 4.82 9.66 -11.38
CA HIS A 73 3.59 8.98 -11.80
C HIS A 73 3.48 7.60 -11.15
N ILE A 74 2.24 7.22 -10.85
CA ILE A 74 1.88 5.86 -10.44
C ILE A 74 1.81 4.99 -11.71
N CYS A 75 2.67 3.97 -11.78
CA CYS A 75 2.84 3.14 -12.98
C CYS A 75 2.78 1.64 -12.66
N VAL A 76 2.28 0.84 -13.60
CA VAL A 76 2.37 -0.62 -13.54
C VAL A 76 3.78 -1.06 -13.91
N MET A 77 4.38 -1.94 -13.12
CA MET A 77 5.71 -2.49 -13.42
C MET A 77 5.64 -3.48 -14.59
N SER A 78 6.56 -3.35 -15.55
CA SER A 78 6.70 -4.31 -16.65
C SER A 78 7.39 -5.61 -16.19
N PRO A 79 7.16 -6.76 -16.84
CA PRO A 79 7.87 -8.00 -16.51
C PRO A 79 9.41 -7.88 -16.58
N ALA A 80 9.91 -7.13 -17.57
CA ALA A 80 11.34 -6.86 -17.70
C ALA A 80 11.87 -6.01 -16.54
N GLY A 81 11.09 -5.03 -16.07
CA GLY A 81 11.40 -4.23 -14.88
C GLY A 81 11.47 -5.11 -13.62
N VAL A 82 10.47 -5.96 -13.39
CA VAL A 82 10.48 -6.91 -12.26
C VAL A 82 11.74 -7.78 -12.30
N ALA A 83 12.04 -8.40 -13.44
CA ALA A 83 13.21 -9.26 -13.56
C ALA A 83 14.54 -8.53 -13.31
N LYS A 84 14.68 -7.31 -13.84
CA LYS A 84 15.89 -6.50 -13.72
C LYS A 84 16.22 -6.14 -12.28
N TYR A 85 15.22 -5.83 -11.48
CA TYR A 85 15.41 -5.29 -10.12
C TYR A 85 15.16 -6.32 -9.00
N LYS A 86 14.85 -7.58 -9.34
CA LYS A 86 14.48 -8.63 -8.38
C LYS A 86 15.52 -8.90 -7.29
N ASN A 87 16.80 -8.78 -7.62
CA ASN A 87 17.95 -9.12 -6.75
C ASN A 87 18.88 -7.92 -6.50
N SER A 88 18.38 -6.69 -6.60
CA SER A 88 19.19 -5.47 -6.44
C SER A 88 19.33 -5.00 -4.98
N GLY A 89 19.07 -5.88 -4.00
CA GLY A 89 19.10 -5.59 -2.57
C GLY A 89 20.08 -6.47 -1.83
#